data_AF-A0A5E7JEJ2-F1
#
_entry.id   AF-A0A5E7JEJ2-F1
#
_cell.length_a   1.000
_cell.length_b   1.000
_cell.length_c   1.000
_cell.angle_alpha   90.00
_cell.angle_beta   90.00
_cell.angle_gamma   90.00
#
_symmetry.space_group_name_H-M   'P 1'
#
loop_
_entity.id
_entity.type
_entity.pdbx_description
1 polymer ?
#
loop_
_entity_poly.entity_id
_entity_poly.type
_entity_poly.pdbx_seq_one_letter_code
_entity_poly.pdbx_strand_id
1 'polypeptide(L)'
;MAIGESGSSATGPSSSPRRLGAAFLGLLHSHVELFGIELQEQKARTVSLLLFAGLALVFALLLLVGLSTLVLILFWDTYRLPAISGLCVFYSLACVFCGMRLRAAIFDESSPFHGTLEELANDRERLLP
;
A
#
# COMPACT_ATOMS: atom_id res chain seq x y z
N MET A 1 -28.83 -69.57 33.81
CA MET A 1 -28.10 -68.40 34.34
C MET A 1 -27.21 -67.92 33.23
N ALA A 2 -27.63 -66.84 32.57
CA ALA A 2 -26.98 -66.25 31.40
C ALA A 2 -26.22 -64.99 31.81
N ILE A 3 -25.48 -64.45 30.86
CA ILE A 3 -24.75 -63.17 30.83
C ILE A 3 -23.26 -63.28 31.19
N GLY A 4 -22.46 -63.50 30.15
CA GLY A 4 -21.10 -62.96 30.07
C GLY A 4 -21.19 -61.56 29.46
N GLU A 5 -20.63 -60.58 30.14
CA GLU A 5 -20.67 -59.17 29.75
C GLU A 5 -19.57 -58.88 28.72
N SER A 6 -19.99 -58.58 27.49
CA SER A 6 -19.13 -58.13 26.40
C SER A 6 -18.62 -56.71 26.64
N GLY A 7 -17.33 -56.50 26.36
CA GLY A 7 -16.59 -55.27 26.61
C GLY A 7 -17.23 -53.99 26.08
N SER A 8 -17.19 -52.97 26.94
CA SER A 8 -17.55 -51.59 26.62
C SER A 8 -16.73 -51.09 25.43
N SER A 9 -17.44 -50.76 24.36
CA SER A 9 -16.88 -50.20 23.13
C SER A 9 -16.41 -48.77 23.37
N ALA A 10 -15.18 -48.48 22.92
CA ALA A 10 -14.59 -47.16 22.95
C ALA A 10 -15.44 -46.14 22.16
N THR A 11 -16.12 -45.23 22.87
CA THR A 11 -16.73 -44.03 22.27
C THR A 11 -15.63 -43.01 22.02
N GLY A 12 -15.06 -43.02 20.82
CA GLY A 12 -14.20 -41.93 20.34
C GLY A 12 -14.99 -40.62 20.32
N PRO A 13 -14.42 -39.48 20.77
CA PRO A 13 -15.10 -38.20 20.72
C PRO A 13 -15.21 -37.75 19.26
N SER A 14 -16.38 -37.89 18.65
CA SER A 14 -16.68 -37.32 17.34
C SER A 14 -16.78 -35.80 17.48
N SER A 15 -15.63 -35.12 17.48
CA SER A 15 -15.53 -33.66 17.50
C SER A 15 -16.08 -33.09 16.21
N SER A 16 -17.31 -32.61 16.29
CA SER A 16 -18.09 -32.10 15.16
C SER A 16 -17.39 -30.90 14.48
N PRO A 17 -17.10 -30.97 13.16
CA PRO A 17 -16.49 -29.88 12.39
C PRO A 17 -17.32 -28.59 12.39
N ARG A 18 -18.61 -28.67 12.72
CA ARG A 18 -19.52 -27.52 12.83
C ARG A 18 -19.17 -26.57 13.99
N ARG A 19 -18.63 -27.07 15.11
CA ARG A 19 -18.22 -26.22 16.24
C ARG A 19 -16.93 -25.45 15.94
N LEU A 20 -16.02 -26.08 15.20
CA LEU A 20 -14.79 -25.42 14.72
C LEU A 20 -15.11 -24.32 13.70
N GLY A 21 -16.03 -24.58 12.77
CA GLY A 21 -16.48 -23.56 11.81
C GLY A 21 -17.10 -22.33 12.46
N ALA A 22 -17.93 -22.51 13.49
CA ALA A 22 -18.54 -21.40 14.23
C ALA A 22 -17.52 -20.56 15.01
N ALA A 23 -16.50 -21.20 15.60
CA ALA A 23 -15.41 -20.49 16.27
C ALA A 23 -14.52 -19.73 15.29
N PHE A 24 -14.27 -20.29 14.10
CA PHE A 24 -13.51 -19.65 13.03
C PHE A 24 -14.24 -18.41 12.48
N LEU A 25 -15.56 -18.51 12.25
CA LEU A 25 -16.41 -17.39 11.84
C LEU A 25 -16.46 -16.28 12.89
N GLY A 26 -16.50 -16.63 14.19
CA GLY A 26 -16.45 -15.66 15.28
C GLY A 26 -15.10 -14.93 15.38
N LEU A 27 -13.99 -15.64 15.19
CA LEU A 27 -12.66 -15.06 15.14
C LEU A 27 -12.47 -14.16 13.90
N LEU A 28 -12.92 -14.61 12.73
CA LEU A 28 -12.85 -13.82 11.50
C LEU A 28 -13.63 -12.51 11.65
N HIS A 29 -14.80 -12.55 12.29
CA HIS A 29 -15.64 -11.38 12.49
C HIS A 29 -14.95 -10.34 13.38
N SER A 30 -14.38 -10.75 14.52
CA SER A 30 -13.65 -9.84 15.41
C SER A 30 -12.38 -9.27 14.78
N HIS A 31 -11.65 -10.04 13.97
CA HIS A 31 -10.47 -9.53 13.27
C HIS A 31 -10.83 -8.59 12.12
N VAL A 32 -11.89 -8.84 11.36
CA VAL A 32 -12.35 -7.94 10.28
C VAL A 32 -12.82 -6.61 10.83
N GLU A 33 -13.51 -6.61 11.97
CA GLU A 33 -13.91 -5.39 12.66
C GLU A 33 -12.67 -4.62 13.15
N LEU A 34 -11.69 -5.29 13.77
CA LEU A 34 -10.45 -4.66 14.22
C LEU A 34 -9.59 -4.13 13.06
N PHE A 35 -9.41 -4.92 11.99
CA PHE A 35 -8.71 -4.51 10.76
C PHE A 35 -9.38 -3.31 10.10
N GLY A 36 -10.72 -3.25 10.13
CA GLY A 36 -11.48 -2.13 9.61
C GLY A 36 -11.22 -0.83 10.38
N ILE A 37 -11.08 -0.92 11.71
CA ILE A 37 -10.81 0.22 12.59
C ILE A 37 -9.35 0.68 12.44
N GLU A 38 -8.38 -0.24 12.41
CA GLU A 38 -6.96 0.08 12.18
C GLU A 38 -6.73 0.67 10.78
N LEU A 39 -7.43 0.18 9.74
CA LEU A 39 -7.41 0.77 8.41
C LEU A 39 -7.97 2.19 8.40
N GLN A 40 -9.05 2.47 9.14
CA GLN A 40 -9.61 3.82 9.22
C GLN A 40 -8.67 4.79 9.92
N GLU A 41 -8.01 4.33 10.98
CA GLU A 41 -7.09 5.15 11.76
C GLU A 41 -5.80 5.46 10.99
N GLN A 42 -5.23 4.48 10.27
CA GLN A 42 -4.09 4.72 9.38
C GLN A 42 -4.47 5.54 8.13
N LYS A 43 -5.69 5.38 7.60
CA LYS A 43 -6.18 6.13 6.44
C LYS A 43 -6.35 7.62 6.75
N ALA A 44 -6.88 7.99 7.92
CA ALA A 44 -7.11 9.40 8.27
C ALA A 44 -5.79 10.20 8.34
N ARG A 45 -4.76 9.64 9.00
CA ARG A 45 -3.45 10.28 9.11
C ARG A 45 -2.73 10.34 7.76
N THR A 46 -2.79 9.27 6.98
CA THR A 46 -2.20 9.20 5.64
C THR A 46 -2.86 10.18 4.68
N VAL A 47 -4.19 10.29 4.69
CA VAL A 47 -4.94 11.24 3.87
C VAL A 47 -4.57 12.68 4.22
N SER A 48 -4.49 13.03 5.51
CA SER A 48 -4.05 14.37 5.94
C SER A 48 -2.64 14.70 5.45
N LEU A 49 -1.69 13.76 5.59
CA LEU A 49 -0.33 13.93 5.07
C LEU A 49 -0.30 14.06 3.54
N LEU A 50 -1.09 13.29 2.81
CA LEU A 50 -1.22 13.40 1.35
C LEU A 50 -1.81 14.75 0.92
N LEU A 51 -2.78 15.28 1.68
CA LEU A 51 -3.34 16.61 1.42
C LEU A 51 -2.28 17.70 1.62
N PHE A 52 -1.54 17.68 2.73
CA PHE A 52 -0.45 18.64 2.97
C PHE A 52 0.68 18.48 1.95
N ALA A 53 1.06 17.25 1.59
CA ALA A 53 2.06 16.98 0.55
C ALA A 53 1.60 17.49 -0.82
N GLY A 54 0.33 17.28 -1.17
CA GLY A 54 -0.27 17.80 -2.40
C GLY A 54 -0.32 19.32 -2.43
N LEU A 55 -0.72 19.95 -1.32
CA LEU A 55 -0.73 21.42 -1.21
C LEU A 55 0.68 22.00 -1.30
N ALA A 56 1.65 21.39 -0.61
CA ALA A 56 3.05 21.77 -0.70
C ALA A 56 3.59 21.62 -2.13
N LEU A 57 3.22 20.55 -2.84
CA LEU A 57 3.58 20.35 -4.24
C LEU A 57 2.99 21.46 -5.13
N VAL A 58 1.72 21.83 -4.94
CA VAL A 58 1.09 22.94 -5.69
C VAL A 58 1.83 24.26 -5.45
N PHE A 59 2.10 24.62 -4.20
CA PHE A 59 2.85 25.84 -3.90
C PHE A 59 4.27 25.82 -4.47
N ALA A 60 4.95 24.66 -4.43
CA ALA A 60 6.26 24.49 -5.04
C ALA A 60 6.21 24.69 -6.57
N LEU A 61 5.21 24.16 -7.26
CA LEU A 61 5.01 24.37 -8.70
C LEU A 61 4.73 25.83 -9.04
N LEU A 62 3.87 26.51 -8.26
CA LEU A 62 3.60 27.94 -8.43
C LEU A 62 4.86 28.78 -8.24
N LEU A 63 5.65 28.49 -7.20
CA LEU A 63 6.93 29.15 -6.95
C LEU A 63 7.91 28.92 -8.10
N LEU A 64 8.00 27.69 -8.62
CA LEU A 64 8.87 27.33 -9.73
C LEU A 64 8.52 28.10 -11.02
N VAL A 65 7.23 28.24 -11.32
CA VAL A 65 6.74 29.08 -12.43
C VAL A 65 7.05 30.57 -12.17
N GLY A 66 6.88 31.04 -10.93
CA GLY A 66 7.25 32.40 -10.54
C GLY A 66 8.74 32.68 -10.74
N LEU A 67 9.61 31.79 -10.28
CA LEU A 67 11.06 31.88 -10.47
C LEU A 67 11.46 31.82 -11.95
N SER A 68 10.81 30.97 -12.73
CA SER A 68 10.98 30.92 -14.20
C SER A 68 10.71 32.27 -14.84
N THR A 69 9.58 32.86 -14.47
CA THR A 69 9.13 34.14 -15.00
C THR A 69 10.08 35.25 -14.58
N LEU A 70 10.53 35.23 -13.32
CA LEU A 70 11.53 36.16 -12.81
C LEU A 70 12.84 36.08 -13.61
N VAL A 71 13.35 34.87 -13.86
CA VAL A 71 14.54 34.65 -14.70
C VAL A 71 14.32 35.20 -16.10
N LEU A 72 13.18 34.90 -16.73
CA LEU A 72 12.87 35.42 -18.05
C LEU A 72 12.82 36.94 -18.09
N ILE A 73 12.18 37.60 -17.10
CA ILE A 73 12.10 39.06 -17.00
C ILE A 73 13.49 39.66 -16.82
N LEU A 74 14.32 39.13 -15.91
CA LEU A 74 15.66 39.65 -15.63
C LEU A 74 16.59 39.59 -16.84
N PHE A 75 16.49 38.51 -17.63
CA PHE A 75 17.35 38.29 -18.79
C PHE A 75 16.68 38.67 -20.12
N TRP A 76 15.50 39.29 -20.09
CA TRP A 76 14.68 39.52 -21.28
C TRP A 76 15.35 40.47 -22.28
N ASP A 77 16.00 41.56 -21.89
CA ASP A 77 16.42 42.53 -22.93
C ASP A 77 17.65 42.12 -23.74
N THR A 78 18.53 41.29 -23.19
CA THR A 78 19.80 40.93 -23.84
C THR A 78 19.97 39.44 -24.07
N TYR A 79 19.33 38.59 -23.26
CA TYR A 79 19.65 37.16 -23.16
C TYR A 79 18.40 36.26 -23.23
N ARG A 80 17.36 36.66 -23.98
CA ARG A 80 16.09 35.89 -24.10
C ARG A 80 16.32 34.42 -24.47
N LEU A 81 17.01 34.19 -25.57
CA LEU A 81 17.26 32.84 -26.09
C LEU A 81 18.07 31.98 -25.12
N PRO A 82 19.23 32.44 -24.59
CA PRO A 82 19.98 31.65 -23.61
C PRO A 82 19.16 31.41 -22.32
N ALA A 83 18.41 32.39 -21.82
CA ALA A 83 17.57 32.20 -20.63
C ALA A 83 16.49 31.12 -20.84
N ILE A 84 15.77 31.16 -21.97
CA ILE A 84 14.78 30.13 -22.34
C ILE A 84 15.46 28.76 -22.49
N SER A 85 16.58 28.70 -23.21
CA SER A 85 17.30 27.44 -23.43
C SER A 85 17.82 26.83 -22.12
N GLY A 86 18.33 27.64 -21.20
CA GLY A 86 18.79 27.21 -19.89
C GLY A 86 17.65 26.64 -19.06
N LEU A 87 16.47 27.28 -19.11
CA LEU A 87 15.28 26.78 -18.45
C LEU A 87 14.80 25.44 -19.03
N CYS A 88 14.82 25.29 -20.36
CA CYS A 88 14.49 24.05 -21.03
C CYS A 88 15.43 22.91 -20.64
N VAL A 89 16.74 23.15 -20.64
CA VAL A 89 17.74 22.15 -20.21
C VAL A 89 17.53 21.78 -18.74
N PHE A 90 17.36 22.77 -17.86
CA PHE A 90 17.09 22.54 -16.45
C PHE A 90 15.85 21.67 -16.23
N TYR A 91 14.73 21.97 -16.89
CA TYR A 91 13.51 21.16 -16.77
C TYR A 91 13.61 19.78 -17.39
N SER A 92 14.37 19.63 -18.48
CA SER A 92 14.62 18.32 -19.07
C SER A 92 15.40 17.43 -18.12
N LEU A 93 16.44 17.96 -17.48
CA LEU A 93 17.24 17.24 -16.49
C LEU A 93 16.41 16.86 -15.26
N ALA A 94 15.59 17.80 -14.74
CA ALA A 94 14.69 17.52 -13.63
C ALA A 94 13.67 16.42 -14.00
N CYS A 95 13.11 16.46 -15.20
CA CYS A 95 12.18 15.44 -15.71
C CYS A 95 12.85 14.06 -15.79
N VAL A 96 14.04 13.97 -16.37
CA VAL A 96 14.81 12.71 -16.45
C VAL A 96 15.12 12.18 -15.05
N PHE A 97 15.57 13.03 -14.14
CA PHE A 97 15.87 12.63 -12.76
C PHE A 97 14.62 12.10 -12.03
N CYS A 98 13.49 12.81 -12.13
CA CYS A 98 12.22 12.36 -11.57
C CYS A 98 11.75 11.05 -12.20
N GLY A 99 11.87 10.91 -13.52
CA GLY A 99 11.53 9.68 -14.25
C GLY A 99 12.39 8.50 -13.82
N MET A 100 13.69 8.71 -13.63
CA MET A 100 14.61 7.69 -13.10
C MET A 100 14.28 7.31 -11.66
N ARG A 101 13.96 8.29 -10.79
CA ARG A 101 13.57 8.04 -9.40
C ARG A 101 12.22 7.34 -9.30
N LEU A 102 11.26 7.70 -10.14
CA LEU A 102 9.96 7.04 -10.23
C LEU A 102 10.12 5.61 -10.76
N ARG A 103 10.91 5.43 -11.81
CA ARG A 103 11.27 4.10 -12.31
C ARG A 103 11.93 3.29 -11.20
N ALA A 104 12.93 3.85 -10.52
CA ALA A 104 13.54 3.17 -9.37
C ALA A 104 12.47 2.80 -8.34
N ALA A 105 11.63 3.73 -7.89
CA ALA A 105 10.59 3.43 -6.90
C ALA A 105 9.54 2.38 -7.34
N ILE A 106 9.24 2.27 -8.64
CA ILE A 106 8.31 1.27 -9.18
C ILE A 106 8.99 -0.11 -9.37
N PHE A 107 10.26 -0.12 -9.78
CA PHE A 107 11.03 -1.32 -10.09
C PHE A 107 11.89 -1.80 -8.91
N ASP A 108 11.99 -1.03 -7.83
CA ASP A 108 12.54 -1.44 -6.54
C ASP A 108 11.52 -2.42 -5.94
N GLU A 109 11.86 -3.70 -6.03
CA GLU A 109 11.06 -4.90 -5.78
C GLU A 109 10.75 -5.08 -4.29
N SER A 110 10.15 -4.07 -3.68
CA SER A 110 9.41 -4.17 -2.44
C SER A 110 8.04 -3.55 -2.67
N SER A 111 7.27 -4.18 -3.56
CA SER A 111 5.81 -4.06 -3.51
C SER A 111 5.41 -4.42 -2.07
N PRO A 112 4.84 -3.49 -1.28
CA PRO A 112 4.56 -3.72 0.13
C PRO A 112 3.54 -4.84 0.39
N PHE A 113 2.99 -5.43 -0.67
CA PHE A 113 2.00 -6.49 -0.66
C PHE A 113 2.46 -7.79 -1.32
N HIS A 114 3.69 -7.89 -1.85
CA HIS A 114 4.14 -9.14 -2.48
C HIS A 114 4.31 -10.25 -1.45
N GLY A 115 4.99 -9.95 -0.33
CA GLY A 115 5.11 -10.90 0.79
C GLY A 115 3.74 -11.33 1.32
N THR A 116 2.81 -10.38 1.47
CA THR A 116 1.45 -10.66 1.97
C THR A 116 0.59 -11.46 0.97
N LEU A 117 0.72 -11.21 -0.33
CA LEU A 117 -0.01 -11.95 -1.37
C LEU A 117 0.53 -13.36 -1.57
N GLU A 118 1.85 -13.53 -1.42
CA GLU A 118 2.51 -14.83 -1.49
C GLU A 118 2.20 -15.67 -0.25
N GLU A 119 2.13 -15.06 0.93
CA GLU A 119 1.58 -15.71 2.13
C GLU A 119 0.09 -16.06 1.98
N LEU A 120 -0.73 -15.18 1.40
CA LEU A 120 -2.16 -15.46 1.11
C LEU A 120 -2.35 -16.57 0.07
N ALA A 121 -1.47 -16.65 -0.94
CA ALA A 121 -1.49 -17.72 -1.94
C ALA A 121 -1.10 -19.07 -1.31
N ASN A 122 -0.08 -19.07 -0.46
CA ASN A 122 0.41 -20.26 0.23
C ASN A 122 -0.60 -20.77 1.29
N ASP A 123 -1.28 -19.86 1.99
CA ASP A 123 -2.38 -20.22 2.90
C ASP A 123 -3.59 -20.77 2.13
N ARG A 124 -3.90 -20.23 0.94
CA ARG A 124 -4.95 -20.79 0.07
C ARG A 124 -4.64 -22.21 -0.38
N GLU A 125 -3.39 -22.51 -0.69
CA GLU A 125 -2.93 -23.83 -1.13
C GLU A 125 -2.91 -24.85 0.02
N ARG A 126 -2.72 -24.39 1.26
CA ARG A 126 -2.87 -25.22 2.47
C ARG A 126 -4.31 -25.42 2.93
N LEU A 127 -5.22 -24.52 2.56
CA LEU A 127 -6.64 -24.54 2.98
C LEU A 127 -7.58 -25.21 1.97
N LEU A 128 -7.13 -25.48 0.74
CA LEU A 128 -7.84 -26.35 -0.20
C LEU A 128 -7.20 -27.75 -0.14
N PRO A 129 -7.89 -28.78 0.38
CA PRO A 129 -7.37 -30.15 0.44
C PRO A 129 -7.23 -30.81 -0.94
#